data_AF-A0A1E5IMA4-F1
#
_entry.id   AF-A0A1E5IMA4-F1
#
_cell.length_a   1.000
_cell.length_b   1.000
_cell.length_c   1.000
_cell.angle_alpha   90.00
_cell.angle_beta   90.00
_cell.angle_gamma   90.00
#
_symmetry.space_group_name_H-M   'P 1'
#
loop_
_entity.id
_entity.type
_entity.pdbx_description
1 polymer ?
#
loop_
_entity_poly.entity_id
_entity_poly.type
_entity_poly.pdbx_seq_one_letter_code
_entity_poly.pdbx_strand_id
1 'polypeptide(L)'
;MKMTTEKKTEKLFLPIFKQLVKKYEIKLRQEKNKSFLDKWYSQHIRNEIDFVFKEIKKIKNNTTKKLISIILSRTIRSCRATTHADLATLLDPITTTYYCSKHGKICKPLFSILKWWSTYSADTVKRLLQFNKLRTNTYQICLTGDSRTINILEQVNKISTAFCKLLENQKINGIFSSPPYVGLIDYHEQHAYAYDLFGFERKDELEIGPLCKGQGRDAQKIYVQGISDVLNNCKQYFSDNYNVFLVANDKYTIYPIIAEKSGMQIINQFKRPVLNRTEKDKTAYSETIFHLKGK
;
A
#
# COMPACT_ATOMS: atom_id res chain seq x y z
N MET A 1 15.43 -5.07 -36.85
CA MET A 1 14.29 -4.82 -35.93
C MET A 1 14.00 -3.32 -35.88
N LYS A 2 12.89 -2.83 -36.44
CA LYS A 2 12.57 -1.39 -36.48
C LYS A 2 12.35 -0.87 -35.05
N MET A 3 13.06 0.19 -34.64
CA MET A 3 12.84 0.85 -33.36
C MET A 3 11.47 1.55 -33.34
N THR A 4 10.73 1.40 -32.24
CA THR A 4 9.48 2.13 -32.01
C THR A 4 9.74 3.64 -31.87
N THR A 5 8.72 4.45 -32.13
CA THR A 5 8.79 5.92 -31.99
C THR A 5 9.22 6.32 -30.58
N GLU A 6 8.78 5.60 -29.54
CA GLU A 6 9.15 5.91 -28.15
C GLU A 6 10.66 5.72 -27.91
N LYS A 7 11.23 4.60 -28.37
CA LYS A 7 12.66 4.32 -28.24
C LYS A 7 13.52 5.31 -29.04
N LYS A 8 13.01 5.83 -30.17
CA LYS A 8 13.69 6.90 -30.91
C LYS A 8 13.71 8.20 -30.12
N THR A 9 12.58 8.59 -29.54
CA THR A 9 12.47 9.79 -28.69
C THR A 9 13.35 9.69 -27.46
N GLU A 10 13.41 8.54 -26.78
CA GLU A 10 14.32 8.32 -25.65
C GLU A 10 15.79 8.54 -26.02
N LYS A 11 16.23 8.01 -27.17
CA LYS A 11 17.60 8.20 -27.64
C LYS A 11 17.94 9.66 -27.95
N LEU A 12 16.97 10.46 -28.41
CA LEU A 12 17.18 11.89 -28.68
C LEU A 12 17.36 12.71 -27.39
N PHE A 13 16.64 12.37 -26.32
CA PHE A 13 16.70 13.11 -25.06
C PHE A 13 17.84 12.67 -24.12
N LEU A 14 18.37 11.46 -24.30
CA LEU A 14 19.43 10.93 -23.44
C LEU A 14 20.72 11.77 -23.44
N PRO A 15 21.25 12.26 -24.58
CA PRO A 15 22.44 13.14 -24.59
C PRO A 15 22.20 14.46 -23.84
N ILE A 16 21.02 15.07 -24.04
CA ILE A 16 20.62 16.31 -23.36
C ILE A 16 20.60 16.06 -21.84
N PHE A 17 20.00 14.95 -21.41
CA PHE A 17 19.96 14.57 -20.00
C PHE A 17 21.37 14.41 -19.42
N LYS A 18 22.26 13.68 -20.11
CA LYS A 18 23.66 13.46 -19.66
C LYS A 18 24.43 14.78 -19.55
N GLN A 19 24.24 15.71 -20.50
CA GLN A 19 24.86 17.03 -20.46
C GLN A 19 24.40 17.83 -19.24
N LEU A 20 23.10 17.81 -18.92
CA LEU A 20 22.55 18.51 -17.75
C LEU A 20 23.05 17.89 -16.45
N VAL A 21 23.08 16.55 -16.35
CA VAL A 21 23.63 15.84 -15.18
C VAL A 21 25.08 16.22 -14.94
N LYS A 22 25.90 16.30 -16.00
CA LYS A 22 27.30 16.74 -15.90
C LYS A 22 27.40 18.22 -15.50
N LYS A 23 26.63 19.10 -16.15
CA LYS A 23 26.65 20.56 -15.90
C LYS A 23 26.32 20.91 -14.44
N TYR A 24 25.38 20.20 -13.83
CA TYR A 24 24.92 20.46 -12.46
C TYR A 24 25.45 19.45 -11.45
N GLU A 25 26.44 18.63 -11.83
CA GLU A 25 27.10 17.64 -10.97
C GLU A 25 26.13 16.72 -10.20
N ILE A 26 25.05 16.31 -10.88
CA ILE A 26 23.97 15.54 -10.25
C ILE A 26 24.45 14.12 -9.93
N LYS A 27 24.51 13.79 -8.65
CA LYS A 27 24.81 12.43 -8.16
C LYS A 27 23.58 11.54 -8.24
N LEU A 28 23.45 10.82 -9.36
CA LEU A 28 22.30 9.96 -9.68
C LEU A 28 22.20 8.69 -8.83
N ARG A 29 23.29 8.29 -8.16
CA ARG A 29 23.36 7.11 -7.30
C ARG A 29 24.05 7.47 -5.99
N GLN A 30 23.73 6.72 -4.94
CA GLN A 30 24.46 6.74 -3.69
C GLN A 30 25.69 5.82 -3.76
N GLU A 31 26.66 6.03 -2.89
CA GLU A 31 27.86 5.18 -2.80
C GLU A 31 27.53 3.79 -2.24
N LYS A 32 26.57 3.73 -1.31
CA LYS A 32 26.07 2.49 -0.72
C LYS A 32 24.89 1.98 -1.53
N ASN A 33 24.68 0.67 -1.49
CA ASN A 33 23.54 -0.02 -2.12
C ASN A 33 23.07 -1.20 -1.24
N LYS A 34 23.08 -1.01 0.09
CA LYS A 34 22.79 -2.10 1.04
C LYS A 34 21.33 -2.11 1.49
N SER A 35 20.71 -0.93 1.56
CA SER A 35 19.33 -0.74 2.00
C SER A 35 18.39 -0.38 0.84
N PHE A 36 17.08 -0.38 1.09
CA PHE A 36 16.10 0.07 0.11
C PHE A 36 16.32 1.56 -0.21
N LEU A 37 16.52 2.39 0.82
CA LEU A 37 16.76 3.82 0.66
C LEU A 37 18.06 4.10 -0.09
N ASP A 38 19.09 3.25 0.06
CA ASP A 38 20.35 3.37 -0.67
C ASP A 38 20.16 3.10 -2.17
N LYS A 39 19.33 2.11 -2.51
CA LYS A 39 19.09 1.65 -3.89
C LYS A 39 18.16 2.56 -4.69
N TRP A 40 17.08 3.03 -4.07
CA TRP A 40 15.92 3.58 -4.79
C TRP A 40 15.87 5.11 -4.87
N TYR A 41 16.88 5.81 -4.33
CA TYR A 41 16.94 7.27 -4.34
C TYR A 41 18.29 7.77 -4.81
N SER A 42 18.29 8.88 -5.56
CA SER A 42 19.53 9.59 -5.89
C SER A 42 20.12 10.22 -4.62
N GLN A 43 21.41 10.55 -4.64
CA GLN A 43 22.09 11.10 -3.47
C GLN A 43 21.42 12.40 -2.99
N HIS A 44 21.01 13.28 -3.92
CA HIS A 44 20.35 14.53 -3.56
C HIS A 44 19.00 14.30 -2.87
N ILE A 45 18.18 13.39 -3.39
CA ILE A 45 16.92 13.04 -2.74
C ILE A 45 17.20 12.44 -1.36
N ARG A 46 18.17 11.53 -1.24
CA ARG A 46 18.50 10.94 0.05
C ARG A 46 18.87 12.01 1.09
N ASN A 47 19.70 12.98 0.71
CA ASN A 47 20.09 14.06 1.60
C ASN A 47 18.88 14.88 2.09
N GLU A 48 17.93 15.20 1.21
CA GLU A 48 16.71 15.90 1.58
C GLU A 48 15.82 15.05 2.51
N ILE A 49 15.70 13.75 2.25
CA ILE A 49 14.95 12.82 3.10
C ILE A 49 15.56 12.78 4.51
N ASP A 50 16.87 12.60 4.60
CA ASP A 50 17.58 12.50 5.88
C ASP A 50 17.50 13.82 6.67
N PHE A 51 17.60 14.96 5.97
CA PHE A 51 17.40 16.28 6.57
C PHE A 51 16.00 16.41 7.17
N VAL A 52 14.95 16.19 6.37
CA VAL A 52 13.56 16.29 6.85
C VAL A 52 13.29 15.30 7.98
N PHE A 53 13.78 14.06 7.87
CA PHE A 53 13.61 13.06 8.92
C PHE A 53 14.28 13.48 10.24
N LYS A 54 15.47 14.09 10.18
CA LYS A 54 16.16 14.66 11.34
C LYS A 54 15.35 15.79 11.99
N GLU A 55 14.76 16.68 11.19
CA GLU A 55 13.90 17.75 11.72
C GLU A 55 12.63 17.20 12.38
N ILE A 56 11.99 16.18 11.79
CA ILE A 56 10.81 15.52 12.37
C ILE A 56 11.14 14.92 13.74
N LYS A 57 12.32 14.31 13.91
CA LYS A 57 12.74 13.73 15.20
C LYS A 57 12.78 14.76 16.33
N LYS A 58 13.07 16.04 16.03
CA LYS A 58 13.13 17.14 17.01
C LYS A 58 11.76 17.61 17.50
N ILE A 59 10.67 17.24 16.82
CA ILE A 59 9.32 17.66 17.20
C ILE A 59 8.95 17.07 18.57
N LYS A 60 8.50 17.90 19.52
CA LYS A 60 8.14 17.43 20.87
C LYS A 60 6.75 16.78 20.91
N ASN A 61 5.76 17.39 20.25
CA ASN A 61 4.40 16.86 20.23
C ASN A 61 4.34 15.55 19.42
N ASN A 62 4.00 14.45 20.08
CA ASN A 62 4.00 13.11 19.48
C ASN A 62 2.96 12.96 18.35
N THR A 63 1.79 13.56 18.50
CA THR A 63 0.73 13.54 17.47
C THR A 63 1.19 14.26 16.21
N THR A 64 1.76 15.46 16.37
CA THR A 64 2.35 16.23 15.26
C THR A 64 3.51 15.49 14.62
N LYS A 65 4.39 14.89 15.42
CA LYS A 65 5.51 14.06 14.91
C LYS A 65 5.00 12.92 14.04
N LYS A 66 4.03 12.13 14.53
CA LYS A 66 3.43 11.01 13.79
C LYS A 66 2.79 11.48 12.49
N LEU A 67 2.03 12.57 12.54
CA LEU A 67 1.38 13.15 11.36
C LEU A 67 2.40 13.52 10.29
N ILE A 68 3.48 14.21 10.67
CA ILE A 68 4.49 14.66 9.72
C ILE A 68 5.34 13.48 9.23
N SER A 69 5.58 12.45 10.04
CA SER A 69 6.16 11.18 9.58
C SER A 69 5.33 10.51 8.49
N ILE A 70 4.00 10.54 8.58
CA ILE A 70 3.11 10.03 7.51
C ILE A 70 3.28 10.86 6.22
N ILE A 71 3.37 12.18 6.33
CA ILE A 71 3.63 13.06 5.18
C ILE A 71 4.98 12.70 4.53
N LEU A 72 6.03 12.50 5.33
CA LEU A 72 7.33 12.08 4.81
C LEU A 72 7.23 10.71 4.11
N SER A 73 6.59 9.73 4.73
CA SER A 73 6.37 8.41 4.14
C SER A 73 5.69 8.48 2.77
N ARG A 74 4.60 9.26 2.64
CA ARG A 74 3.91 9.49 1.36
C ARG A 74 4.81 10.20 0.34
N THR A 75 5.59 11.17 0.81
CA THR A 75 6.53 11.94 -0.02
C THR A 75 7.58 11.04 -0.65
N ILE A 76 8.27 10.24 0.17
CA ILE A 76 9.39 9.42 -0.32
C ILE A 76 8.89 8.30 -1.23
N ARG A 77 7.71 7.72 -0.98
CA ARG A 77 7.08 6.75 -1.89
C ARG A 77 7.02 7.26 -3.33
N SER A 78 6.67 8.54 -3.50
CA SER A 78 6.53 9.19 -4.80
C SER A 78 7.85 9.70 -5.39
N CYS A 79 8.93 9.69 -4.58
CA CYS A 79 10.26 10.10 -4.98
C CYS A 79 11.19 8.95 -5.35
N ARG A 80 10.72 7.71 -5.28
CA ARG A 80 11.47 6.53 -5.73
C ARG A 80 11.88 6.68 -7.20
N ALA A 81 13.12 6.31 -7.49
CA ALA A 81 13.68 6.28 -8.83
C ALA A 81 13.13 5.07 -9.60
N THR A 82 11.83 5.04 -9.91
CA THR A 82 11.17 3.98 -10.67
C THR A 82 10.36 4.55 -11.82
N THR A 83 9.99 3.71 -12.79
CA THR A 83 9.05 4.12 -13.83
C THR A 83 7.63 4.20 -13.26
N HIS A 84 6.75 4.95 -13.91
CA HIS A 84 5.32 4.94 -13.59
C HIS A 84 4.70 3.54 -13.78
N ALA A 85 5.22 2.78 -14.75
CA ALA A 85 4.73 1.46 -15.10
C ALA A 85 5.10 0.37 -14.07
N ASP A 86 6.15 0.60 -13.26
CA ASP A 86 6.71 -0.38 -12.32
C ASP A 86 6.55 0.07 -10.85
N LEU A 87 5.61 1.00 -10.57
CA LEU A 87 5.29 1.46 -9.22
C LEU A 87 4.79 0.34 -8.28
N ALA A 88 4.25 -0.74 -8.84
CA ALA A 88 3.68 -1.87 -8.12
C ALA A 88 4.66 -3.03 -7.91
N THR A 89 5.59 -3.26 -8.85
CA THR A 89 6.47 -4.44 -8.86
C THR A 89 7.94 -4.13 -8.61
N LEU A 90 8.36 -2.85 -8.66
CA LEU A 90 9.72 -2.38 -8.38
C LEU A 90 10.83 -3.27 -8.97
N LEU A 91 11.12 -3.11 -10.26
CA LEU A 91 12.17 -3.89 -10.94
C LEU A 91 13.57 -3.35 -10.63
N ASP A 92 13.98 -2.30 -11.36
CA ASP A 92 15.28 -1.66 -11.22
C ASP A 92 15.17 -0.14 -11.07
N PRO A 93 16.07 0.48 -10.29
CA PRO A 93 16.13 1.92 -10.19
C PRO A 93 16.46 2.57 -11.53
N ILE A 94 15.67 3.56 -11.91
CA ILE A 94 15.86 4.34 -13.13
C ILE A 94 16.69 5.59 -12.83
N THR A 95 17.86 5.66 -13.45
CA THR A 95 18.77 6.81 -13.33
C THR A 95 18.84 7.66 -14.58
N THR A 96 18.00 7.40 -15.59
CA THR A 96 17.99 8.13 -16.86
C THR A 96 16.56 8.42 -17.34
N THR A 97 16.42 9.17 -18.42
CA THR A 97 15.12 9.45 -19.04
C THR A 97 14.48 8.20 -19.61
N TYR A 98 13.14 8.13 -19.56
CA TYR A 98 12.35 7.05 -20.13
C TYR A 98 11.04 7.59 -20.71
N TYR A 99 10.49 6.94 -21.72
CA TYR A 99 9.17 7.25 -22.21
C TYR A 99 8.11 6.71 -21.24
N CYS A 100 7.21 7.59 -20.80
CA CYS A 100 6.14 7.23 -19.88
C CYS A 100 4.82 7.22 -20.64
N SER A 101 4.25 6.03 -20.85
CA SER A 101 2.96 5.86 -21.54
C SER A 101 1.82 6.58 -20.85
N LYS A 102 1.80 6.61 -19.51
CA LYS A 102 0.80 7.37 -18.73
C LYS A 102 0.82 8.86 -19.01
N HIS A 103 2.00 9.45 -19.19
CA HIS A 103 2.13 10.88 -19.45
C HIS A 103 2.27 11.22 -20.93
N GLY A 104 2.37 10.22 -21.81
CA GLY A 104 2.62 10.41 -23.24
C GLY A 104 3.88 11.19 -23.56
N LYS A 105 4.91 11.13 -22.70
CA LYS A 105 6.12 11.96 -22.83
C LYS A 105 7.36 11.33 -22.21
N ILE A 106 8.52 11.88 -22.54
CA ILE A 106 9.78 11.56 -21.85
C ILE A 106 9.71 12.10 -20.41
N CYS A 107 9.78 11.17 -19.46
CA CYS A 107 9.95 11.45 -18.05
C CYS A 107 11.41 11.31 -17.66
N LYS A 108 11.75 11.90 -16.51
CA LYS A 108 13.09 11.88 -15.92
C LYS A 108 12.99 11.55 -14.44
N PRO A 109 14.08 11.09 -13.81
CA PRO A 109 14.15 10.96 -12.36
C PRO A 109 13.86 12.30 -11.65
N LEU A 110 13.36 12.20 -10.43
CA LEU A 110 13.23 13.36 -9.56
C LEU A 110 14.59 13.71 -8.95
N PHE A 111 14.76 14.98 -8.59
CA PHE A 111 15.99 15.50 -7.98
C PHE A 111 15.76 16.23 -6.65
N SER A 112 14.50 16.34 -6.23
CA SER A 112 14.11 16.95 -4.96
C SER A 112 12.75 16.37 -4.52
N ILE A 113 12.56 16.25 -3.21
CA ILE A 113 11.30 15.87 -2.58
C ILE A 113 10.34 17.05 -2.41
N LEU A 114 10.83 18.29 -2.52
CA LEU A 114 10.11 19.51 -2.13
C LEU A 114 8.71 19.63 -2.76
N LYS A 115 8.58 19.29 -4.05
CA LYS A 115 7.29 19.30 -4.74
C LYS A 115 6.28 18.38 -4.06
N TRP A 116 6.67 17.12 -3.82
CA TRP A 116 5.80 16.12 -3.22
C TRP A 116 5.57 16.38 -1.74
N TRP A 117 6.59 16.84 -1.02
CA TRP A 117 6.49 17.28 0.36
C TRP A 117 5.42 18.37 0.52
N SER A 118 5.49 19.41 -0.30
CA SER A 118 4.54 20.53 -0.28
C SER A 118 3.13 20.06 -0.64
N THR A 119 3.02 19.22 -1.68
CA THR A 119 1.74 18.67 -2.15
C THR A 119 1.06 17.84 -1.05
N TYR A 120 1.79 16.89 -0.45
CA TYR A 120 1.24 16.01 0.57
C TYR A 120 1.03 16.70 1.91
N SER A 121 1.80 17.74 2.23
CA SER A 121 1.53 18.60 3.39
C SER A 121 0.19 19.32 3.23
N ALA A 122 -0.02 20.01 2.10
CA ALA A 122 -1.26 20.74 1.83
C ALA A 122 -2.48 19.80 1.77
N ASP A 123 -2.36 18.66 1.07
CA ASP A 123 -3.42 17.65 0.99
C ASP A 123 -3.77 17.09 2.37
N THR A 124 -2.77 16.82 3.22
CA THR A 124 -2.99 16.27 4.56
C THR A 124 -3.74 17.27 5.46
N VAL A 125 -3.34 18.55 5.46
CA VAL A 125 -4.05 19.59 6.23
C VAL A 125 -5.50 19.71 5.76
N LYS A 126 -5.73 19.77 4.45
CA LYS A 126 -7.09 19.82 3.89
C LYS A 126 -7.94 18.63 4.33
N ARG A 127 -7.39 17.41 4.29
CA ARG A 127 -8.09 16.18 4.70
C ARG A 127 -8.40 16.17 6.20
N LEU A 128 -7.48 16.62 7.04
CA LEU A 128 -7.72 16.70 8.48
C LEU A 128 -8.82 17.71 8.81
N LEU A 129 -8.83 18.87 8.15
CA LEU A 129 -9.91 19.86 8.32
C LEU A 129 -11.26 19.31 7.87
N GLN A 130 -11.30 18.58 6.76
CA GLN A 130 -12.51 17.92 6.29
C GLN A 130 -12.97 16.84 7.29
N PHE A 131 -12.06 15.96 7.71
CA PHE A 131 -12.37 14.90 8.66
C PHE A 131 -12.83 15.46 10.00
N ASN A 132 -12.25 16.56 10.48
CA ASN A 132 -12.67 17.20 11.73
C ASN A 132 -14.15 17.66 11.68
N LYS A 133 -14.69 17.98 10.51
CA LYS A 133 -16.12 18.30 10.32
C LYS A 133 -17.02 17.07 10.23
N LEU A 134 -16.48 15.93 9.78
CA LEU A 134 -17.24 14.70 9.53
C LEU A 134 -17.19 13.72 10.71
N ARG A 135 -16.13 13.77 11.52
CA ARG A 135 -15.91 12.81 12.59
C ARG A 135 -17.03 12.91 13.62
N THR A 136 -17.54 11.75 14.00
CA THR A 136 -18.50 11.59 15.09
C THR A 136 -17.76 11.17 16.36
N ASN A 137 -18.46 11.16 17.50
CA ASN A 137 -17.92 10.68 18.76
C ASN A 137 -17.84 9.15 18.78
N THR A 138 -16.91 8.58 18.02
CA THR A 138 -16.70 7.14 17.88
C THR A 138 -15.29 6.75 18.33
N TYR A 139 -15.16 5.54 18.88
CA TYR A 139 -13.85 4.93 19.13
C TYR A 139 -13.26 4.42 17.82
N GLN A 140 -12.01 4.80 17.55
CA GLN A 140 -11.28 4.38 16.35
C GLN A 140 -9.89 3.92 16.79
N ILE A 141 -9.58 2.65 16.56
CA ILE A 141 -8.31 2.04 16.97
C ILE A 141 -7.70 1.34 15.76
N CYS A 142 -6.38 1.54 15.59
CA CYS A 142 -5.59 0.80 14.62
C CYS A 142 -4.77 -0.25 15.36
N LEU A 143 -5.02 -1.52 15.06
CA LEU A 143 -4.25 -2.65 15.58
C LEU A 143 -3.28 -3.16 14.51
N THR A 144 -2.10 -3.61 14.92
CA THR A 144 -1.10 -4.18 14.01
C THR A 144 -0.79 -5.60 14.44
N GLY A 145 -0.99 -6.56 13.53
CA GLY A 145 -0.73 -7.97 13.77
C GLY A 145 -1.27 -8.85 12.64
N ASP A 146 -1.01 -10.15 12.73
CA ASP A 146 -1.55 -11.12 11.79
C ASP A 146 -3.04 -11.33 12.07
N SER A 147 -3.89 -11.00 11.09
CA SER A 147 -5.34 -11.11 11.25
C SER A 147 -5.84 -12.54 11.47
N ARG A 148 -5.02 -13.55 11.13
CA ARG A 148 -5.32 -14.97 11.37
C ARG A 148 -5.26 -15.34 12.85
N THR A 149 -4.50 -14.61 13.67
CA THR A 149 -4.20 -15.01 15.05
C THR A 149 -4.25 -13.89 16.08
N ILE A 150 -4.35 -12.63 15.65
CA ILE A 150 -4.40 -11.49 16.56
C ILE A 150 -5.59 -11.61 17.52
N ASN A 151 -5.31 -11.48 18.82
CA ASN A 151 -6.35 -11.36 19.84
C ASN A 151 -6.81 -9.89 19.94
N ILE A 152 -7.96 -9.58 19.34
CA ILE A 152 -8.46 -8.19 19.26
C ILE A 152 -8.72 -7.63 20.66
N LEU A 153 -9.35 -8.40 21.56
CA LEU A 153 -9.69 -7.94 22.90
C LEU A 153 -8.44 -7.61 23.71
N GLU A 154 -7.44 -8.49 23.69
CA GLU A 154 -6.17 -8.26 24.39
C GLU A 154 -5.48 -6.97 23.89
N GLN A 155 -5.46 -6.76 22.57
CA GLN A 155 -4.81 -5.59 21.97
C GLN A 155 -5.60 -4.30 22.23
N VAL A 156 -6.94 -4.35 22.22
CA VAL A 156 -7.78 -3.21 22.59
C VAL A 156 -7.63 -2.87 24.07
N ASN A 157 -7.57 -3.87 24.96
CA ASN A 157 -7.43 -3.63 26.40
C ASN A 157 -6.14 -2.89 26.76
N LYS A 158 -5.04 -3.16 26.03
CA LYS A 158 -3.76 -2.42 26.18
C LYS A 158 -3.88 -0.93 25.86
N ILE A 159 -4.89 -0.53 25.07
CA ILE A 159 -5.10 0.85 24.64
C ILE A 159 -6.20 1.52 25.46
N SER A 160 -7.31 0.81 25.70
CA SER A 160 -8.44 1.31 26.48
C SER A 160 -9.27 0.15 27.05
N THR A 161 -9.18 -0.04 28.36
CA THR A 161 -9.99 -1.02 29.10
C THR A 161 -11.49 -0.73 28.99
N ALA A 162 -11.89 0.55 28.99
CA ALA A 162 -13.29 0.93 28.85
C ALA A 162 -13.86 0.51 27.49
N PHE A 163 -13.11 0.72 26.41
CA PHE A 163 -13.53 0.30 25.08
C PHE A 163 -13.47 -1.22 24.91
N CYS A 164 -12.52 -1.91 25.54
CA CYS A 164 -12.49 -3.37 25.56
C CYS A 164 -13.76 -3.96 26.17
N LYS A 165 -14.18 -3.46 27.33
CA LYS A 165 -15.45 -3.89 27.97
C LYS A 165 -16.67 -3.62 27.08
N LEU A 166 -16.69 -2.49 26.38
CA LEU A 166 -17.75 -2.17 25.42
C LEU A 166 -17.77 -3.20 24.28
N LEU A 167 -16.61 -3.53 23.72
CA LEU A 167 -16.45 -4.49 22.63
C LEU A 167 -16.80 -5.92 23.06
N GLU A 168 -16.46 -6.32 24.28
CA GLU A 168 -16.85 -7.62 24.86
C GLU A 168 -18.36 -7.76 24.98
N ASN A 169 -19.03 -6.71 25.44
CA ASN A 169 -20.47 -6.70 25.68
C ASN A 169 -21.28 -6.56 24.38
N GLN A 170 -20.90 -5.63 23.50
CA GLN A 170 -21.67 -5.32 22.29
C GLN A 170 -21.29 -6.19 21.10
N LYS A 171 -20.07 -6.75 21.12
CA LYS A 171 -19.47 -7.48 20.00
C LYS A 171 -19.44 -6.64 18.70
N ILE A 172 -18.96 -7.24 17.61
CA ILE A 172 -18.79 -6.58 16.31
C ILE A 172 -19.95 -6.98 15.39
N ASN A 173 -20.72 -6.00 14.90
CA ASN A 173 -21.84 -6.27 14.00
C ASN A 173 -21.42 -6.65 12.57
N GLY A 174 -20.16 -6.48 12.21
CA GLY A 174 -19.70 -6.85 10.89
C GLY A 174 -18.29 -6.41 10.53
N ILE A 175 -17.86 -6.84 9.33
CA ILE A 175 -16.61 -6.44 8.69
C ILE A 175 -16.95 -5.82 7.34
N PHE A 176 -16.24 -4.76 7.00
CA PHE A 176 -16.15 -4.27 5.63
C PHE A 176 -14.68 -4.24 5.23
N SER A 177 -14.28 -5.07 4.26
CA SER A 177 -12.87 -5.21 3.88
C SER A 177 -12.67 -5.48 2.40
N SER A 178 -11.47 -5.19 1.91
CA SER A 178 -10.97 -5.62 0.62
C SER A 178 -9.74 -6.49 0.89
N PRO A 179 -9.87 -7.83 0.91
CA PRO A 179 -8.73 -8.71 1.11
C PRO A 179 -7.61 -8.46 0.09
N PRO A 180 -6.35 -8.83 0.40
CA PRO A 180 -5.29 -8.82 -0.61
C PRO A 180 -5.70 -9.69 -1.81
N TYR A 181 -5.21 -9.37 -3.00
CA TYR A 181 -5.49 -10.18 -4.20
C TYR A 181 -4.39 -11.21 -4.41
N VAL A 182 -4.78 -12.45 -4.72
CA VAL A 182 -3.87 -13.58 -4.89
C VAL A 182 -2.77 -13.24 -5.88
N GLY A 183 -1.53 -13.21 -5.41
CA GLY A 183 -0.33 -13.04 -6.21
C GLY A 183 -0.32 -11.74 -7.02
N LEU A 184 -0.93 -10.66 -6.51
CA LEU A 184 -0.98 -9.39 -7.25
C LEU A 184 0.25 -8.51 -7.00
N ILE A 185 0.59 -8.30 -5.74
CA ILE A 185 1.73 -7.50 -5.29
C ILE A 185 2.32 -8.09 -4.01
N ASP A 186 3.60 -7.83 -3.78
CA ASP A 186 4.25 -8.04 -2.48
C ASP A 186 4.13 -6.72 -1.69
N TYR A 187 3.29 -6.69 -0.65
CA TYR A 187 2.95 -5.44 0.05
C TYR A 187 4.11 -4.85 0.83
N HIS A 188 4.90 -5.69 1.50
CA HIS A 188 6.11 -5.28 2.23
C HIS A 188 7.14 -4.72 1.27
N GLU A 189 7.36 -5.34 0.10
CA GLU A 189 8.28 -4.82 -0.93
C GLU A 189 7.79 -3.48 -1.49
N GLN A 190 6.50 -3.35 -1.77
CA GLN A 190 5.94 -2.08 -2.24
C GLN A 190 6.16 -0.93 -1.24
N HIS A 191 6.22 -1.24 0.06
CA HIS A 191 6.38 -0.29 1.16
C HIS A 191 7.75 -0.33 1.84
N ALA A 192 8.73 -1.04 1.28
CA ALA A 192 10.04 -1.26 1.89
C ALA A 192 10.78 0.04 2.25
N TYR A 193 10.51 1.13 1.51
CA TYR A 193 10.99 2.48 1.84
C TYR A 193 10.60 2.94 3.25
N ALA A 194 9.41 2.57 3.75
CA ALA A 194 8.92 2.97 5.06
C ALA A 194 9.52 2.10 6.16
N TYR A 195 9.62 0.78 5.92
CA TYR A 195 10.29 -0.15 6.84
C TYR A 195 11.73 0.28 7.08
N ASP A 196 12.45 0.59 6.00
CA ASP A 196 13.84 1.02 6.05
C ASP A 196 14.00 2.41 6.71
N LEU A 197 13.16 3.40 6.34
CA LEU A 197 13.25 4.75 6.92
C LEU A 197 12.94 4.78 8.43
N PHE A 198 11.89 4.06 8.85
CA PHE A 198 11.40 4.12 10.24
C PHE A 198 11.91 2.98 11.11
N GLY A 199 12.63 2.01 10.55
CA GLY A 199 13.15 0.84 11.27
C GLY A 199 12.06 -0.11 11.75
N PHE A 200 10.98 -0.25 10.97
CA PHE A 200 9.91 -1.20 11.31
C PHE A 200 10.33 -2.64 11.01
N GLU A 201 9.90 -3.56 11.87
CA GLU A 201 10.04 -4.99 11.63
C GLU A 201 9.24 -5.42 10.41
N ARG A 202 9.87 -6.20 9.54
CA ARG A 202 9.27 -6.80 8.35
C ARG A 202 8.71 -8.18 8.67
N LYS A 203 7.48 -8.47 8.23
CA LYS A 203 6.78 -9.74 8.48
C LYS A 203 6.27 -10.34 7.17
N ASP A 204 7.15 -10.39 6.18
CA ASP A 204 6.90 -10.83 4.82
C ASP A 204 6.23 -12.21 4.76
N GLU A 205 6.68 -13.16 5.59
CA GLU A 205 6.12 -14.52 5.64
C GLU A 205 4.66 -14.58 6.14
N LEU A 206 4.14 -13.48 6.71
CA LEU A 206 2.75 -13.37 7.14
C LEU A 206 1.83 -12.79 6.06
N GLU A 207 2.36 -12.41 4.89
CA GLU A 207 1.53 -11.95 3.78
C GLU A 207 0.60 -13.06 3.26
N ILE A 208 -0.67 -12.71 3.05
CA ILE A 208 -1.66 -13.60 2.44
C ILE A 208 -1.74 -13.30 0.94
N GLY A 209 -1.32 -14.28 0.13
CA GLY A 209 -1.31 -14.18 -1.33
C GLY A 209 -0.24 -13.24 -1.92
N PRO A 210 1.02 -13.27 -1.47
CA PRO A 210 2.09 -12.43 -2.04
C PRO A 210 2.38 -12.79 -3.51
N LEU A 211 2.83 -11.81 -4.29
CA LEU A 211 3.22 -11.97 -5.70
C LEU A 211 4.32 -13.01 -5.88
N CYS A 212 5.29 -13.07 -4.95
CA CYS A 212 6.40 -14.02 -5.01
C CYS A 212 5.96 -15.51 -4.97
N LYS A 213 4.76 -15.81 -4.48
CA LYS A 213 4.16 -17.16 -4.48
C LYS A 213 3.31 -17.44 -5.73
N GLY A 214 3.12 -16.45 -6.59
CA GLY A 214 2.40 -16.56 -7.85
C GLY A 214 0.87 -16.71 -7.69
N GLN A 215 0.23 -17.14 -8.78
CA GLN A 215 -1.24 -17.23 -8.91
C GLN A 215 -1.72 -18.65 -9.26
N GLY A 216 -0.83 -19.65 -9.18
CA GLY A 216 -1.14 -21.05 -9.49
C GLY A 216 -2.13 -21.68 -8.50
N ARG A 217 -2.57 -22.91 -8.79
CA ARG A 217 -3.57 -23.61 -7.96
C ARG A 217 -3.16 -23.71 -6.49
N ASP A 218 -1.89 -23.98 -6.21
CA ASP A 218 -1.42 -24.09 -4.82
C ASP A 218 -1.39 -22.73 -4.11
N ALA A 219 -1.00 -21.66 -4.81
CA ALA A 219 -1.07 -20.29 -4.28
C ALA A 219 -2.52 -19.90 -3.97
N GLN A 220 -3.47 -20.27 -4.84
CA GLN A 220 -4.90 -20.06 -4.61
C GLN A 220 -5.41 -20.84 -3.39
N LYS A 221 -5.00 -22.12 -3.22
CA LYS A 221 -5.38 -22.91 -2.03
C LYS A 221 -4.86 -22.30 -0.73
N ILE A 222 -3.59 -21.86 -0.72
CA ILE A 222 -2.96 -21.20 0.45
C ILE A 222 -3.70 -19.89 0.75
N TYR A 223 -3.99 -19.09 -0.27
CA TYR A 223 -4.76 -17.85 -0.10
C TYR A 223 -6.15 -18.10 0.47
N VAL A 224 -6.89 -19.06 -0.10
CA VAL A 224 -8.23 -19.45 0.37
C VAL A 224 -8.16 -19.84 1.84
N GLN A 225 -7.17 -20.65 2.23
CA GLN A 225 -6.98 -21.01 3.63
C GLN A 225 -6.69 -19.79 4.50
N GLY A 226 -5.74 -18.94 4.10
CA GLY A 226 -5.37 -17.74 4.86
C GLY A 226 -6.54 -16.78 5.09
N ILE A 227 -7.33 -16.46 4.07
CA ILE A 227 -8.52 -15.61 4.24
C ILE A 227 -9.58 -16.32 5.09
N SER A 228 -9.74 -17.64 4.93
CA SER A 228 -10.69 -18.41 5.75
C SER A 228 -10.31 -18.40 7.23
N ASP A 229 -9.02 -18.50 7.54
CA ASP A 229 -8.47 -18.44 8.89
C ASP A 229 -8.68 -17.06 9.52
N VAL A 230 -8.50 -15.98 8.75
CA VAL A 230 -8.84 -14.61 9.21
C VAL A 230 -10.31 -14.52 9.59
N LEU A 231 -11.23 -14.94 8.72
CA LEU A 231 -12.66 -14.88 8.99
C LEU A 231 -13.05 -15.74 10.19
N ASN A 232 -12.46 -16.94 10.31
CA ASN A 232 -12.69 -17.82 11.45
C ASN A 232 -12.18 -17.21 12.77
N ASN A 233 -11.00 -16.57 12.77
CA ASN A 233 -10.49 -15.84 13.93
C ASN A 233 -11.41 -14.67 14.30
N CYS A 234 -11.98 -13.96 13.32
CA CYS A 234 -12.88 -12.85 13.58
C CYS A 234 -14.21 -13.25 14.25
N LYS A 235 -14.72 -14.46 14.00
CA LYS A 235 -16.05 -14.90 14.48
C LYS A 235 -16.25 -14.77 15.99
N GLN A 236 -15.23 -15.04 16.79
CA GLN A 236 -15.31 -14.98 18.25
C GLN A 236 -15.65 -13.56 18.78
N TYR A 237 -15.44 -12.54 17.93
CA TYR A 237 -15.72 -11.14 18.24
C TYR A 237 -17.05 -10.66 17.65
N PHE A 238 -17.75 -11.45 16.85
CA PHE A 238 -18.99 -11.02 16.21
C PHE A 238 -20.20 -11.09 17.14
N SER A 239 -21.15 -10.20 16.91
CA SER A 239 -22.51 -10.32 17.44
C SER A 239 -23.26 -11.37 16.63
N ASP A 240 -24.41 -11.82 17.14
CA ASP A 240 -25.35 -12.56 16.31
C ASP A 240 -25.78 -11.73 15.10
N ASN A 241 -26.16 -12.42 14.01
CA ASN A 241 -26.61 -11.79 12.76
C ASN A 241 -25.63 -10.77 12.14
N TYR A 242 -24.33 -10.95 12.36
CA TYR A 242 -23.28 -10.11 11.79
C TYR A 242 -23.32 -10.06 10.25
N ASN A 243 -22.68 -9.03 9.67
CA ASN A 243 -22.57 -8.85 8.22
C ASN A 243 -21.10 -8.74 7.81
N VAL A 244 -20.64 -9.60 6.91
CA VAL A 244 -19.29 -9.50 6.35
C VAL A 244 -19.38 -9.08 4.89
N PHE A 245 -18.80 -7.94 4.55
CA PHE A 245 -18.70 -7.43 3.19
C PHE A 245 -17.24 -7.52 2.72
N LEU A 246 -17.00 -8.36 1.72
CA LEU A 246 -15.69 -8.50 1.08
C LEU A 246 -15.75 -7.95 -0.35
N VAL A 247 -14.95 -6.93 -0.61
CA VAL A 247 -14.80 -6.35 -1.95
C VAL A 247 -13.64 -7.03 -2.65
N ALA A 248 -13.90 -7.72 -3.76
CA ALA A 248 -12.86 -8.44 -4.47
C ALA A 248 -13.11 -8.62 -5.97
N ASN A 249 -12.03 -8.72 -6.74
CA ASN A 249 -12.05 -9.25 -8.09
C ASN A 249 -11.87 -10.77 -8.02
N ASP A 250 -12.98 -11.51 -8.11
CA ASP A 250 -12.97 -12.97 -8.00
C ASP A 250 -12.69 -13.66 -9.33
N LYS A 251 -11.50 -13.41 -9.89
CA LYS A 251 -11.05 -14.00 -11.17
C LYS A 251 -11.06 -15.53 -11.17
N TYR A 252 -10.87 -16.16 -10.01
CA TYR A 252 -10.69 -17.60 -9.85
C TYR A 252 -11.91 -18.31 -9.23
N THR A 253 -13.02 -17.59 -8.98
CA THR A 253 -14.23 -18.14 -8.34
C THR A 253 -13.93 -18.79 -6.98
N ILE A 254 -13.05 -18.16 -6.18
CA ILE A 254 -12.56 -18.70 -4.90
C ILE A 254 -13.35 -18.19 -3.68
N TYR A 255 -14.13 -17.12 -3.81
CA TYR A 255 -14.88 -16.55 -2.69
C TYR A 255 -16.02 -17.46 -2.18
N PRO A 256 -16.72 -18.25 -3.01
CA PRO A 256 -17.65 -19.27 -2.51
C PRO A 256 -16.95 -20.31 -1.61
N ILE A 257 -15.74 -20.72 -1.97
CA ILE A 257 -14.95 -21.70 -1.20
C ILE A 257 -14.50 -21.10 0.13
N ILE A 258 -14.07 -19.82 0.13
CA ILE A 258 -13.71 -19.09 1.35
C ILE A 258 -14.94 -19.01 2.29
N ALA A 259 -16.10 -18.62 1.76
CA ALA A 259 -17.33 -18.54 2.56
C ALA A 259 -17.65 -19.89 3.20
N GLU A 260 -17.62 -20.97 2.41
CA GLU A 260 -17.89 -22.32 2.91
C GLU A 260 -16.91 -22.76 4.01
N LYS A 261 -15.59 -22.61 3.77
CA LYS A 261 -14.54 -22.95 4.75
C LYS A 261 -14.63 -22.12 6.03
N SER A 262 -15.12 -20.90 5.92
CA SER A 262 -15.41 -20.05 7.06
C SER A 262 -16.81 -20.27 7.63
N GLY A 263 -17.51 -21.37 7.34
CA GLY A 263 -18.85 -21.64 7.89
C GLY A 263 -19.85 -20.48 7.65
N MET A 264 -19.68 -19.79 6.53
CA MET A 264 -20.49 -18.67 6.08
C MET A 264 -21.14 -19.01 4.74
N GLN A 265 -22.07 -18.17 4.32
CA GLN A 265 -22.74 -18.24 3.03
C GLN A 265 -22.84 -16.86 2.41
N ILE A 266 -22.71 -16.79 1.09
CA ILE A 266 -22.89 -15.55 0.33
C ILE A 266 -24.38 -15.37 0.07
N ILE A 267 -24.99 -14.38 0.72
CA ILE A 267 -26.43 -14.11 0.59
C ILE A 267 -26.73 -13.06 -0.47
N ASN A 268 -25.77 -12.17 -0.79
CA ASN A 268 -25.91 -11.20 -1.87
C ASN A 268 -24.56 -10.96 -2.56
N GLN A 269 -24.61 -10.56 -3.83
CA GLN A 269 -23.46 -10.13 -4.62
C GLN A 269 -23.79 -8.84 -5.36
N PHE A 270 -22.93 -7.83 -5.23
CA PHE A 270 -23.07 -6.56 -5.93
C PHE A 270 -21.88 -6.34 -6.86
N LYS A 271 -22.12 -6.27 -8.17
CA LYS A 271 -21.07 -6.02 -9.15
C LYS A 271 -20.87 -4.52 -9.34
N ARG A 272 -19.61 -4.08 -9.32
CA ARG A 272 -19.23 -2.69 -9.57
C ARG A 272 -18.16 -2.62 -10.65
N PRO A 273 -18.36 -1.79 -11.71
CA PRO A 273 -17.31 -1.52 -12.67
C PRO A 273 -16.22 -0.66 -12.01
N VAL A 274 -14.96 -1.01 -12.25
CA VAL A 274 -13.81 -0.29 -11.71
C VAL A 274 -12.86 0.01 -12.87
N LEU A 275 -12.43 1.26 -12.97
CA LEU A 275 -11.40 1.63 -13.94
C LEU A 275 -10.09 0.95 -13.54
N ASN A 276 -9.52 0.12 -14.42
CA ASN A 276 -8.21 -0.47 -14.19
C ASN A 276 -7.17 0.66 -14.05
N ARG A 277 -6.58 0.77 -12.86
CA ARG A 277 -5.58 1.81 -12.55
C ARG A 277 -4.15 1.36 -12.86
N THR A 278 -3.95 0.11 -13.27
CA THR A 278 -2.63 -0.36 -13.69
C THR A 278 -2.35 0.07 -15.13
N GLU A 279 -1.19 0.68 -15.37
CA GLU A 279 -0.90 1.40 -16.61
C GLU A 279 -0.76 0.49 -17.84
N LYS A 280 -0.60 -0.82 -17.62
CA LYS A 280 -0.33 -1.82 -18.69
C LYS A 280 -1.59 -2.54 -19.18
N ASP A 281 -2.67 -2.60 -18.39
CA ASP A 281 -3.86 -3.37 -18.71
C ASP A 281 -5.11 -2.46 -18.73
N LYS A 282 -5.76 -2.36 -19.89
CA LYS A 282 -6.99 -1.57 -20.12
C LYS A 282 -8.24 -2.46 -20.17
N THR A 283 -8.13 -3.74 -19.84
CA THR A 283 -9.29 -4.64 -19.82
C THR A 283 -10.31 -4.19 -18.76
N ALA A 284 -11.58 -4.53 -19.01
CA ALA A 284 -12.67 -4.26 -18.09
C ALA A 284 -12.38 -4.96 -16.75
N TYR A 285 -12.14 -4.17 -15.70
CA TYR A 285 -11.93 -4.66 -14.35
C TYR A 285 -13.23 -4.46 -13.57
N SER A 286 -13.74 -5.52 -12.95
CA SER A 286 -14.92 -5.44 -12.09
C SER A 286 -14.61 -6.02 -10.73
N GLU A 287 -15.10 -5.38 -9.70
CA GLU A 287 -15.10 -5.92 -8.34
C GLU A 287 -16.52 -6.39 -8.00
N THR A 288 -16.60 -7.44 -7.22
CA THR A 288 -17.83 -7.92 -6.58
C THR A 288 -17.74 -7.63 -5.09
N ILE A 289 -18.81 -7.06 -4.54
CA ILE A 289 -19.02 -6.97 -3.10
C ILE A 289 -19.80 -8.22 -2.70
N PHE A 290 -19.13 -9.14 -2.02
CA PHE A 290 -19.74 -10.34 -1.46
C PHE A 290 -20.28 -10.02 -0.07
N HIS A 291 -21.59 -10.21 0.13
CA HIS A 291 -22.23 -10.11 1.44
C HIS A 291 -22.37 -11.52 2.03
N LEU A 292 -21.54 -11.81 3.04
CA LEU A 292 -21.50 -13.07 3.76
C LEU A 292 -22.23 -12.96 5.10
N LYS A 293 -22.94 -14.03 5.46
CA LYS A 293 -23.50 -14.28 6.80
C LYS A 293 -23.11 -15.66 7.31
N GLY A 294 -23.23 -15.89 8.62
CA GLY A 294 -23.13 -17.23 9.19
C GLY A 294 -24.10 -18.21 8.52
N LYS A 295 -23.67 -19.47 8.40
CA LYS A 295 -24.57 -20.58 8.09
C LYS A 295 -25.45 -20.90 9.29
#